data_AF-A0A3C0CST8-F1
#
_entry.id   AF-A0A3C0CST8-F1
#
_cell.length_a   1.000
_cell.length_b   1.000
_cell.length_c   1.000
_cell.angle_alpha   90.00
_cell.angle_beta   90.00
_cell.angle_gamma   90.00
#
_symmetry.space_group_name_H-M   'P 1'
#
loop_
_entity.id
_entity.type
_entity.pdbx_description
1 polymer ?
#
loop_
_entity_poly.entity_id
_entity_poly.type
_entity_poly.pdbx_seq_one_letter_code
_entity_poly.pdbx_strand_id
1 'polypeptide(L)'
;AADRARVQELLDMSRLREIELQGLQQKPNLTESDKARLNELQDQITKTQSIMQADAAKYQAELEKKNVDMQKEVLDSIAQATASVAKEKGLSMVFSKSLGQIQFIVYSSADITDDVIKNLNKK
;
A
#
# COMPACT_ATOMS: atom_id res chain seq x y z
N ALA A 1 9.71 4.76 11.86
CA ALA A 1 10.13 6.01 12.54
C ALA A 1 11.08 6.82 11.66
N ALA A 2 12.07 6.20 11.02
CA ALA A 2 12.99 6.85 10.08
C ALA A 2 12.29 7.44 8.83
N ASP A 3 11.31 6.75 8.25
CA ASP A 3 10.64 7.24 7.02
C ASP A 3 9.82 8.50 7.25
N ARG A 4 9.13 8.61 8.41
CA ARG A 4 8.39 9.84 8.75
C ARG A 4 9.32 11.02 9.00
N ALA A 5 10.45 10.78 9.65
CA ALA A 5 11.47 11.82 9.87
C ALA A 5 12.05 12.32 8.54
N ARG A 6 12.35 11.40 7.60
CA ARG A 6 12.85 11.73 6.27
C ARG A 6 11.82 12.49 5.43
N VAL A 7 10.55 12.11 5.47
CA VAL A 7 9.47 12.84 4.80
C VAL A 7 9.32 14.24 5.38
N GLN A 8 9.37 14.39 6.71
CA GLN A 8 9.27 15.69 7.37
C GLN A 8 10.44 16.61 6.99
N GLU A 9 11.67 16.10 6.99
CA GLU A 9 12.86 16.82 6.57
C GLU A 9 12.75 17.31 5.11
N LEU A 10 12.28 16.46 4.20
CA LEU A 10 12.07 16.82 2.79
C LEU A 10 10.99 17.90 2.63
N LEU A 11 9.91 17.85 3.41
CA LEU A 11 8.86 18.88 3.41
C LEU A 11 9.38 20.22 3.92
N ASP A 12 10.15 20.22 5.02
CA ASP A 12 10.72 21.44 5.59
C ASP A 12 11.74 22.07 4.63
N MET A 13 12.59 21.25 4.00
CA MET A 13 13.51 21.72 2.95
C MET A 13 12.77 22.27 1.74
N SER A 14 11.69 21.63 1.29
CA SER A 14 10.88 22.12 0.18
C SER A 14 10.27 23.49 0.49
N ARG A 15 9.73 23.67 1.71
CA ARG A 15 9.15 24.94 2.16
C ARG A 15 10.19 26.06 2.20
N LEU A 16 11.38 25.80 2.73
CA LEU A 16 12.46 26.79 2.77
C LEU A 16 12.88 27.24 1.37
N ARG A 17 13.00 26.30 0.43
CA ARG A 17 13.34 26.60 -0.97
C ARG A 17 12.24 27.39 -1.68
N GLU A 18 10.98 27.12 -1.37
CA GLU A 18 9.84 27.86 -1.94
C GLU A 18 9.79 29.31 -1.44
N ILE A 19 10.09 29.53 -0.15
CA ILE A 19 10.25 30.88 0.41
C ILE A 19 11.41 31.61 -0.28
N GLU A 20 12.55 30.93 -0.47
CA GLU A 20 13.72 31.50 -1.16
C GLU A 20 13.40 31.85 -2.62
N LEU A 21 12.71 30.96 -3.33
CA LEU A 21 12.26 31.18 -4.71
C LEU A 21 11.33 32.39 -4.82
N GLN A 22 10.32 32.48 -3.96
CA GLN A 22 9.39 33.62 -3.93
C GLN A 22 10.10 34.93 -3.61
N GLY A 23 11.04 34.90 -2.65
CA GLY A 23 11.84 36.05 -2.29
C GLY A 23 12.72 36.55 -3.44
N LEU A 24 13.35 35.64 -4.18
CA LEU A 24 14.14 35.98 -5.37
C LEU A 24 13.25 36.51 -6.51
N GLN A 25 12.09 35.90 -6.76
CA GLN A 25 11.14 36.34 -7.80
C GLN A 25 10.55 37.73 -7.56
N GLN A 26 10.43 38.15 -6.30
CA GLN A 26 9.92 39.47 -5.93
C GLN A 26 10.99 40.57 -5.95
N LYS A 27 12.28 40.22 -6.14
CA LYS A 27 13.34 41.23 -6.23
C LYS A 27 13.22 42.02 -7.55
N PRO A 28 13.17 43.37 -7.50
CA PRO A 28 13.02 44.19 -8.70
C PRO A 28 14.27 44.19 -9.60
N ASN A 29 15.47 43.95 -9.05
CA ASN A 29 16.71 43.86 -9.81
C ASN A 29 17.47 42.59 -9.40
N LEU A 30 17.41 41.56 -10.25
CA LEU A 30 18.14 40.31 -10.06
C LEU A 30 19.60 40.47 -10.49
N THR A 31 20.53 40.12 -9.60
CA THR A 31 21.95 39.99 -9.96
C THR A 31 22.20 38.69 -10.74
N GLU A 32 23.36 38.57 -11.40
CA GLU A 32 23.77 37.29 -12.02
C GLU A 32 23.82 36.14 -11.01
N SER A 33 24.19 36.43 -9.75
CA SER A 33 24.16 35.44 -8.66
C SER A 33 22.74 35.03 -8.28
N ASP A 34 21.77 35.97 -8.28
CA ASP A 34 20.38 35.65 -8.01
C ASP A 34 19.77 34.79 -9.13
N LYS A 35 20.13 35.05 -10.39
CA LYS A 35 19.71 34.24 -11.55
C LYS A 35 20.26 32.82 -11.48
N ALA A 36 21.54 32.66 -11.14
CA ALA A 36 22.15 31.34 -10.96
C ALA A 36 21.43 30.56 -9.84
N ARG A 37 21.10 31.22 -8.73
CA ARG A 37 20.38 30.62 -7.62
C ARG A 37 18.94 30.24 -7.98
N LEU A 38 18.24 31.06 -8.77
CA LEU A 38 16.90 30.75 -9.28
C LEU A 38 16.89 29.46 -10.12
N ASN A 39 17.87 29.31 -11.03
CA ASN A 39 17.99 28.11 -11.86
C ASN A 39 18.29 26.88 -10.98
N GLU A 40 19.21 27.00 -10.02
CA GLU A 40 19.53 25.92 -9.09
C GLU A 40 18.30 25.49 -8.25
N LEU A 41 17.51 26.45 -7.77
CA LEU A 41 16.28 26.18 -7.02
C LEU A 41 15.23 25.47 -7.89
N GLN A 42 15.05 25.88 -9.15
CA GLN A 42 14.13 25.22 -10.08
C GLN A 42 14.55 23.77 -10.38
N ASP A 43 15.83 23.54 -10.62
CA ASP A 43 16.38 22.20 -10.84
C ASP A 43 16.19 21.31 -9.60
N GLN A 44 16.45 21.86 -8.40
CA GLN A 44 16.26 21.15 -7.14
C GLN A 44 14.79 20.81 -6.88
N ILE A 45 13.85 21.73 -7.14
CA ILE A 45 12.41 21.48 -6.99
C ILE A 45 11.97 20.35 -7.92
N THR A 46 12.37 20.41 -9.19
CA THR A 46 12.02 19.39 -10.19
C THR A 46 12.56 18.02 -9.80
N LYS A 47 13.82 17.97 -9.36
CA LYS A 47 14.45 16.72 -8.88
C LYS A 47 13.76 16.18 -7.63
N THR A 48 13.44 17.04 -6.66
CA THR A 48 12.71 16.63 -5.44
C THR A 48 11.33 16.09 -5.77
N GLN A 49 10.57 16.71 -6.68
CA GLN A 49 9.28 16.19 -7.11
C GLN A 49 9.39 14.81 -7.76
N SER A 50 10.38 14.60 -8.65
CA SER A 50 10.60 13.31 -9.29
C SER A 50 10.93 12.21 -8.27
N ILE A 51 11.79 12.51 -7.29
CA ILE A 51 12.11 11.57 -6.20
C ILE A 51 10.86 11.25 -5.37
N MET A 52 10.07 12.26 -4.99
CA MET A 52 8.85 12.06 -4.21
C MET A 52 7.83 11.19 -4.96
N GLN A 53 7.65 11.39 -6.26
CA GLN A 53 6.76 10.56 -7.08
C GLN A 53 7.25 9.12 -7.18
N ALA A 54 8.56 8.90 -7.36
CA ALA A 54 9.14 7.57 -7.40
C ALA A 54 9.01 6.85 -6.06
N ASP A 55 9.27 7.54 -4.95
CA ASP A 55 9.11 6.99 -3.60
C ASP A 55 7.64 6.65 -3.32
N ALA A 56 6.70 7.53 -3.68
CA ALA A 56 5.27 7.27 -3.53
C ALA A 56 4.82 6.03 -4.32
N ALA A 57 5.26 5.89 -5.58
CA ALA A 57 4.95 4.72 -6.40
C ALA A 57 5.53 3.43 -5.79
N LYS A 58 6.77 3.49 -5.27
CA LYS A 58 7.40 2.36 -4.60
C LYS A 58 6.64 1.94 -3.35
N TYR A 59 6.28 2.89 -2.47
CA TYR A 59 5.50 2.57 -1.27
C TYR A 59 4.12 2.00 -1.60
N GLN A 60 3.47 2.51 -2.64
CA GLN A 60 2.19 1.97 -3.10
C GLN A 60 2.34 0.50 -3.54
N ALA A 61 3.37 0.19 -4.33
CA ALA A 61 3.67 -1.17 -4.76
C ALA A 61 4.03 -2.09 -3.58
N GLU A 62 4.79 -1.61 -2.60
CA GLU A 62 5.11 -2.38 -1.38
C GLU A 62 3.87 -2.67 -0.54
N LEU A 63 2.94 -1.71 -0.41
CA LEU A 63 1.67 -1.92 0.28
C LEU A 63 0.78 -2.93 -0.44
N GLU A 64 0.67 -2.81 -1.77
CA GLU A 64 -0.09 -3.76 -2.57
C GLU A 64 0.48 -5.18 -2.46
N LYS A 65 1.80 -5.31 -2.60
CA LYS A 65 2.48 -6.59 -2.41
C LYS A 65 2.23 -7.16 -1.02
N LYS A 66 2.36 -6.36 0.03
CA LYS A 66 2.11 -6.79 1.41
C LYS A 66 0.67 -7.24 1.61
N ASN A 67 -0.30 -6.55 1.00
CA ASN A 67 -1.71 -6.95 1.04
C ASN A 67 -1.94 -8.30 0.36
N VAL A 68 -1.31 -8.53 -0.81
CA VAL A 68 -1.37 -9.82 -1.52
C VAL A 68 -0.72 -10.93 -0.69
N ASP A 69 0.46 -10.69 -0.14
CA ASP A 69 1.19 -11.69 0.66
C ASP A 69 0.40 -12.07 1.92
N MET A 70 -0.16 -11.08 2.64
CA MET A 70 -1.02 -11.33 3.80
C MET A 70 -2.30 -12.10 3.42
N GLN A 71 -2.95 -11.75 2.31
CA GLN A 71 -4.13 -12.46 1.84
C GLN A 71 -3.80 -13.91 1.47
N LYS A 72 -2.64 -14.14 0.83
CA LYS A 72 -2.20 -15.48 0.45
C LYS A 72 -2.02 -16.38 1.67
N GLU A 73 -1.35 -15.91 2.72
CA GLU A 73 -1.13 -16.70 3.95
C GLU A 73 -2.45 -17.09 4.63
N VAL A 74 -3.40 -16.15 4.68
CA VAL A 74 -4.74 -16.39 5.22
C VAL A 74 -5.51 -17.40 4.36
N LEU A 75 -5.48 -17.24 3.03
CA LEU A 75 -6.15 -18.15 2.10
C LEU A 75 -5.55 -19.57 2.14
N ASP A 76 -4.23 -19.69 2.22
CA ASP A 76 -3.54 -20.98 2.34
C ASP A 76 -3.93 -21.67 3.65
N SER A 77 -4.04 -20.92 4.75
CA SER A 77 -4.51 -21.43 6.04
C SER A 77 -5.96 -21.92 5.98
N ILE A 78 -6.86 -21.12 5.37
CA ILE A 78 -8.27 -21.48 5.15
C ILE A 78 -8.36 -22.74 4.29
N ALA A 79 -7.57 -22.85 3.21
CA ALA A 79 -7.56 -24.01 2.33
C ALA A 79 -7.12 -25.28 3.07
N GLN A 80 -6.08 -25.20 3.91
CA GLN A 80 -5.62 -26.32 4.73
C GLN A 80 -6.68 -26.77 5.75
N ALA A 81 -7.29 -25.83 6.47
CA ALA A 81 -8.35 -26.14 7.43
C ALA A 81 -9.58 -26.75 6.75
N THR A 82 -9.96 -26.21 5.59
CA THR A 82 -11.03 -26.74 4.73
C THR A 82 -10.73 -28.18 4.30
N ALA A 83 -9.50 -28.47 3.87
CA ALA A 83 -9.08 -29.82 3.47
C ALA A 83 -9.12 -30.81 4.64
N SER A 84 -8.72 -30.41 5.85
CA SER A 84 -8.82 -31.25 7.06
C SER A 84 -10.27 -31.63 7.34
N VAL A 85 -11.16 -30.64 7.41
CA VAL A 85 -12.58 -30.85 7.70
C VAL A 85 -13.28 -31.64 6.60
N ALA A 86 -12.95 -31.39 5.33
CA ALA A 86 -13.47 -32.15 4.20
C ALA A 86 -13.09 -33.64 4.30
N LYS A 87 -11.82 -33.93 4.63
CA LYS A 87 -11.34 -35.30 4.82
C LYS A 87 -12.04 -35.99 6.01
N GLU A 88 -12.20 -35.29 7.13
CA GLU A 88 -12.88 -35.80 8.32
C GLU A 88 -14.36 -36.13 8.05
N LYS A 89 -15.02 -35.34 7.19
CA LYS A 89 -16.44 -35.52 6.83
C LYS A 89 -16.66 -36.35 5.56
N GLY A 90 -15.61 -36.87 4.94
CA GLY A 90 -15.70 -37.65 3.70
C GLY A 90 -16.20 -36.87 2.48
N LEU A 91 -15.97 -35.56 2.45
CA LEU A 91 -16.38 -34.68 1.35
C LEU A 91 -15.32 -34.70 0.23
N SER A 92 -15.74 -35.00 -1.00
CA SER A 92 -14.85 -34.99 -2.17
C SER A 92 -14.68 -33.61 -2.79
N MET A 93 -15.65 -32.70 -2.59
CA MET A 93 -15.62 -31.33 -3.10
C MET A 93 -16.26 -30.37 -2.09
N VAL A 94 -15.70 -29.17 -1.96
CA VAL A 94 -16.23 -28.08 -1.14
C VAL A 94 -16.42 -26.86 -2.03
N PHE A 95 -17.62 -26.29 -2.04
CA PHE A 95 -17.95 -25.10 -2.81
C PHE A 95 -17.98 -23.87 -1.91
N SER A 96 -17.40 -22.76 -2.38
CA SER A 96 -17.44 -21.49 -1.65
C SER A 96 -18.83 -20.88 -1.68
N LYS A 97 -19.30 -20.43 -0.51
CA LYS A 97 -20.57 -19.72 -0.35
C LYS A 97 -20.33 -18.23 -0.65
N SER A 98 -20.46 -17.84 -1.92
CA SER A 98 -20.24 -16.45 -2.33
C SER A 98 -21.55 -15.63 -2.35
N LEU A 99 -21.55 -14.49 -1.66
CA LEU A 99 -22.66 -13.52 -1.58
C LEU A 99 -22.53 -12.35 -2.59
N GLY A 100 -21.73 -12.51 -3.65
CA GLY A 100 -21.57 -11.53 -4.76
C GLY A 100 -22.65 -11.65 -5.85
N GLN A 101 -22.30 -11.48 -7.14
CA GLN A 101 -23.20 -11.63 -8.32
C GLN A 101 -23.72 -13.07 -8.58
N ILE A 102 -24.00 -13.79 -7.48
CA ILE A 102 -24.70 -15.06 -7.26
C ILE A 102 -24.29 -16.25 -8.16
N GLN A 103 -23.66 -17.25 -7.53
CA GLN A 103 -23.80 -18.64 -7.95
C GLN A 103 -24.16 -19.47 -6.72
N PHE A 104 -25.47 -19.61 -6.49
CA PHE A 104 -26.12 -20.42 -5.48
C PHE A 104 -25.78 -20.07 -4.00
N ILE A 105 -26.71 -19.38 -3.34
CA ILE A 105 -26.79 -19.40 -1.87
C ILE A 105 -27.39 -20.75 -1.49
N VAL A 106 -26.56 -21.79 -1.46
CA VAL A 106 -26.99 -23.13 -1.04
C VAL A 106 -27.03 -23.15 0.48
N TYR A 107 -28.23 -23.21 1.06
CA TYR A 107 -28.37 -23.77 2.40
C TYR A 107 -28.12 -25.27 2.27
N SER A 108 -26.93 -25.70 2.69
CA SER A 108 -26.56 -27.11 2.73
C SER A 108 -26.54 -27.57 4.18
N SER A 109 -27.18 -28.69 4.48
CA SER A 109 -27.01 -29.39 5.76
C SER A 109 -25.56 -29.87 5.97
N ALA A 110 -24.72 -29.77 4.94
CA ALA A 110 -23.29 -30.03 4.97
C ALA A 110 -22.44 -28.74 4.89
N ASP A 111 -22.95 -27.57 5.31
CA ASP A 111 -22.15 -26.36 5.49
C ASP A 111 -21.08 -26.61 6.57
N ILE A 112 -19.81 -26.53 6.19
CA ILE A 112 -18.67 -26.81 7.08
C ILE A 112 -18.00 -25.54 7.63
N THR A 113 -18.57 -24.35 7.38
CA THR A 113 -17.92 -23.06 7.69
C THR A 113 -17.49 -22.99 9.16
N ASP A 114 -18.38 -23.33 10.09
CA ASP A 114 -18.08 -23.28 11.53
C ASP A 114 -17.00 -24.28 11.95
N ASP A 115 -16.96 -25.47 11.33
CA ASP A 115 -15.97 -26.48 11.63
C ASP A 115 -14.58 -26.09 11.10
N VAL A 116 -14.53 -25.43 9.94
CA VAL A 116 -13.30 -24.85 9.39
C VAL A 116 -12.79 -23.70 10.25
N ILE A 117 -13.67 -22.81 10.72
CA ILE A 117 -13.30 -21.73 11.65
C ILE A 117 -12.75 -22.31 12.97
N LYS A 118 -13.41 -23.33 13.53
CA LYS A 118 -12.90 -24.02 14.73
C LYS A 118 -11.55 -24.68 14.50
N ASN A 119 -11.29 -25.23 13.31
CA ASN A 119 -10.00 -25.83 12.98
C ASN A 119 -8.90 -24.75 12.85
N LEU A 120 -9.20 -23.63 12.20
CA LEU A 120 -8.30 -22.48 12.08
C LEU A 120 -7.89 -21.93 13.45
N ASN A 121 -8.85 -21.73 14.35
CA ASN A 121 -8.62 -21.14 15.67
C ASN A 121 -7.90 -22.08 16.67
N LYS A 122 -7.65 -23.33 16.30
CA LYS A 122 -6.87 -24.28 17.10
C LYS A 122 -5.36 -24.22 16.80
N LYS A 123 -4.97 -23.57 15.70
CA LYS A 123 -3.58 -23.25 15.39
C LYS A 123 -3.19 -21.95 16.09
#